data_AF-B0SN90-F1
#
_entry.id   AF-B0SN90-F1
#
_cell.length_a   1.000
_cell.length_b   1.000
_cell.length_c   1.000
_cell.angle_alpha   90.00
_cell.angle_beta   90.00
_cell.angle_gamma   90.00
#
_symmetry.space_group_name_H-M   'P 1'
#
loop_
_entity.id
_entity.type
_entity.pdbx_description
1 polymer ?
#
loop_
_entity_poly.entity_id
_entity_poly.type
_entity_poly.pdbx_seq_one_letter_code
_entity_poly.pdbx_strand_id
1 'polypeptide(L)'
;MYQLSEVLNLVFDSIGILIVSRLFWLGLIPKYYLLISGFLCIWFSNVFTVLEGFYFPEIFNLLEHSFYFLSSICFLFSIKMEILGNH
;
A
#
# COMPACT_ATOMS: atom_id res chain seq x y z
N MET A 1 -8.85 12.66 17.48
CA MET A 1 -9.76 12.58 16.30
C MET A 1 -9.06 12.06 15.03
N TYR A 2 -7.76 11.73 15.08
CA TYR A 2 -7.01 11.16 13.95
C TYR A 2 -7.22 9.64 13.76
N GLN A 3 -7.33 8.89 14.86
CA GLN A 3 -7.42 7.43 14.84
C GLN A 3 -8.66 6.87 14.12
N LEU A 4 -9.80 7.58 14.13
CA LEU A 4 -10.97 7.18 13.34
C LEU A 4 -10.67 7.25 11.84
N SER A 5 -9.98 8.30 11.40
CA SER A 5 -9.62 8.46 9.99
C SER A 5 -8.61 7.41 9.54
N GLU A 6 -7.64 7.07 10.39
CA GLU A 6 -6.65 6.02 10.10
C GLU A 6 -7.30 4.65 9.98
N VAL A 7 -8.22 4.31 10.89
CA VAL A 7 -8.99 3.06 10.82
C VAL A 7 -9.87 3.04 9.57
N LEU A 8 -10.52 4.16 9.21
CA LEU A 8 -11.32 4.26 7.98
C LEU A 8 -10.45 4.08 6.74
N ASN A 9 -9.27 4.71 6.67
CA ASN A 9 -8.32 4.54 5.57
C ASN A 9 -7.90 3.09 5.44
N LEU A 10 -7.54 2.43 6.55
CA LEU A 10 -7.19 1.01 6.54
C LEU A 10 -8.33 0.13 6.02
N VAL A 11 -9.58 0.41 6.41
CA VAL A 11 -10.75 -0.33 5.91
C VAL A 11 -10.93 -0.12 4.40
N PHE A 12 -10.87 1.12 3.92
CA PHE A 12 -11.02 1.42 2.50
C PHE A 12 -9.91 0.81 1.65
N ASP A 13 -8.66 0.88 2.11
CA ASP A 13 -7.53 0.26 1.42
C ASP A 13 -7.64 -1.25 1.37
N SER A 14 -8.12 -1.87 2.47
CA SER A 14 -8.37 -3.32 2.51
C SER A 14 -9.40 -3.74 1.46
N ILE A 15 -10.50 -2.98 1.33
CA ILE A 15 -11.52 -3.23 0.31
C ILE A 15 -10.93 -3.02 -1.09
N GLY A 16 -10.16 -1.94 -1.28
CA GLY A 16 -9.47 -1.64 -2.53
C GLY A 16 -8.55 -2.78 -2.97
N ILE A 17 -7.72 -3.30 -2.05
CA ILE A 17 -6.82 -4.43 -2.31
C ILE A 17 -7.62 -5.68 -2.70
N LEU A 18 -8.71 -6.00 -2.01
CA LEU A 18 -9.54 -7.16 -2.35
C LEU A 18 -10.09 -7.06 -3.77
N ILE A 19 -10.58 -5.88 -4.17
CA ILE A 19 -11.08 -5.61 -5.52
C ILE A 19 -9.95 -5.76 -6.54
N VAL A 20 -8.80 -5.10 -6.31
CA VAL A 20 -7.63 -5.14 -7.21
C VAL A 20 -7.11 -6.57 -7.36
N SER A 21 -6.94 -7.31 -6.26
CA SER A 21 -6.53 -8.72 -6.29
C SER A 21 -7.50 -9.60 -7.06
N ARG A 22 -8.82 -9.37 -6.91
CA ARG A 22 -9.84 -10.10 -7.68
C ARG A 22 -9.74 -9.80 -9.16
N LEU A 23 -9.63 -8.52 -9.55
CA LEU A 23 -9.47 -8.11 -10.95
C LEU A 23 -8.18 -8.65 -11.56
N PHE A 24 -7.09 -8.66 -10.79
CA PHE A 24 -5.80 -9.22 -11.17
C PHE A 24 -5.91 -10.73 -11.45
N TRP A 25 -6.55 -11.50 -10.57
CA TRP A 25 -6.78 -12.93 -10.77
C TRP A 25 -7.68 -13.25 -11.96
N LEU A 26 -8.65 -12.40 -12.24
CA LEU A 26 -9.52 -12.53 -13.42
C LEU A 26 -8.82 -12.10 -14.72
N GLY A 27 -7.61 -11.53 -14.66
CA GLY A 27 -6.88 -11.03 -15.82
C GLY A 27 -7.55 -9.81 -16.47
N LEU A 28 -8.42 -9.10 -15.72
CA LEU A 28 -9.14 -7.92 -16.21
C LEU A 28 -8.29 -6.64 -16.16
N ILE A 29 -7.20 -6.67 -15.40
CA ILE A 29 -6.22 -5.59 -15.32
C ILE A 29 -4.83 -6.09 -15.75
N PRO A 30 -3.97 -5.20 -16.28
CA PRO A 30 -2.60 -5.56 -16.60
C PRO A 30 -1.84 -6.06 -15.37
N LYS A 31 -0.85 -6.93 -15.61
CA LYS A 31 -0.07 -7.57 -14.54
C LYS A 31 1.03 -6.65 -14.00
N TYR A 32 0.65 -5.51 -13.44
CA TYR A 32 1.55 -4.54 -12.82
C TYR A 32 1.93 -4.97 -11.40
N TYR A 33 2.80 -5.97 -11.29
CA TYR A 33 3.23 -6.56 -10.02
C TYR A 33 3.88 -5.53 -9.08
N LEU A 34 4.72 -4.63 -9.61
CA LEU A 34 5.38 -3.60 -8.81
C LEU A 34 4.37 -2.53 -8.36
N LEU A 35 3.41 -2.17 -9.21
CA LEU A 35 2.35 -1.25 -8.84
C LEU A 35 1.52 -1.80 -7.69
N ILE A 36 1.06 -3.05 -7.81
CA ILE A 36 0.25 -3.74 -6.79
C ILE A 36 1.06 -3.88 -5.49
N SER A 37 2.35 -4.19 -5.59
CA SER A 37 3.24 -4.29 -4.42
C SER A 37 3.40 -2.95 -3.70
N GLY A 38 3.43 -1.83 -4.43
CA GLY A 38 3.43 -0.49 -3.85
C GLY A 38 2.15 -0.22 -3.04
N PHE A 39 0.98 -0.53 -3.59
CA PHE A 39 -0.29 -0.42 -2.85
C PHE A 39 -0.32 -1.32 -1.60
N LEU A 40 0.24 -2.53 -1.66
CA LEU A 40 0.37 -3.38 -0.48
C LEU A 40 1.29 -2.77 0.58
N CYS A 41 2.37 -2.09 0.17
CA CYS A 41 3.24 -1.38 1.10
C CYS A 41 2.50 -0.24 1.81
N ILE A 42 1.68 0.55 1.10
CA ILE A 42 0.83 1.58 1.71
C ILE A 42 -0.12 0.97 2.72
N TRP A 43 -0.75 -0.16 2.39
CA TRP A 43 -1.65 -0.83 3.32
C TRP A 43 -0.93 -1.27 4.60
N PHE A 44 0.26 -1.86 4.50
CA PHE A 44 1.08 -2.18 5.67
C PHE A 44 1.44 -0.93 6.47
N SER A 45 1.76 0.18 5.79
CA SER A 45 1.99 1.48 6.44
C SER A 45 0.79 1.89 7.29
N ASN A 46 -0.43 1.83 6.74
CA ASN A 46 -1.65 2.19 7.44
C ASN A 46 -1.97 1.24 8.61
N VAL A 47 -1.59 -0.05 8.52
CA VAL A 47 -1.64 -0.96 9.66
C VAL A 47 -0.73 -0.46 10.78
N PHE A 48 0.50 -0.04 10.47
CA PHE A 48 1.43 0.49 11.46
C PHE A 48 0.97 1.82 12.06
N THR A 49 0.40 2.72 11.26
CA THR A 49 -0.21 3.97 11.76
C THR A 49 -1.31 3.69 12.79
N VAL A 50 -2.20 2.74 12.49
CA VAL A 50 -3.26 2.36 13.44
C VAL A 50 -2.65 1.74 14.71
N LEU A 51 -1.63 0.89 14.58
CA LEU A 51 -0.95 0.24 15.70
C LEU A 51 -0.13 1.22 16.55
N GLU A 52 0.46 2.24 15.96
CA GLU A 52 1.18 3.33 16.63
C GLU A 52 0.28 3.99 17.70
N GLY A 53 -1.00 4.20 17.34
CA GLY A 53 -2.00 4.76 18.25
C GLY A 53 -2.37 3.87 19.44
N PHE A 54 -1.83 2.64 19.55
CA PHE A 54 -2.10 1.71 20.66
C PHE A 54 -0.85 1.16 21.34
N TYR A 55 0.24 0.92 20.60
CA TYR A 55 1.44 0.22 21.08
C TYR A 55 2.71 0.87 20.54
N PHE A 56 3.82 0.81 21.29
CA PHE A 56 5.21 1.17 20.88
C PHE A 56 5.32 2.23 19.77
N PRO A 57 4.92 3.50 20.03
CA PRO A 57 4.68 4.48 18.99
C PRO A 57 5.91 4.76 18.12
N GLU A 58 7.10 4.86 18.71
CA GLU A 58 8.32 5.15 17.94
C GLU A 58 8.70 4.05 16.93
N ILE A 59 8.45 2.78 17.28
CA ILE A 59 8.77 1.64 16.41
C ILE A 59 7.78 1.59 15.24
N PHE A 60 6.49 1.76 15.54
CA PHE A 60 5.45 1.74 14.51
C PHE A 60 5.52 2.95 13.58
N ASN A 61 5.86 4.13 14.10
CA ASN A 61 6.12 5.31 13.28
C ASN A 61 7.30 5.09 12.31
N LEU A 62 8.38 4.46 12.78
CA LEU A 62 9.52 4.11 11.91
C LEU A 62 9.11 3.11 10.82
N LEU A 63 8.30 2.11 11.17
CA LEU A 63 7.79 1.13 10.22
C LEU A 63 6.84 1.76 9.20
N GLU A 64 5.90 2.60 9.63
CA GLU A 64 5.03 3.38 8.75
C GLU A 64 5.86 4.10 7.69
N HIS A 65 6.79 4.97 8.12
CA HIS A 65 7.60 5.74 7.18
C HIS A 65 8.48 4.87 6.29
N SER A 66 9.00 3.76 6.81
CA SER A 66 9.79 2.82 6.00
C SER A 66 8.96 2.17 4.89
N PHE A 67 7.70 1.83 5.16
CA PHE A 67 6.79 1.25 4.18
C PHE A 67 6.30 2.28 3.16
N TYR A 68 6.08 3.54 3.56
CA TYR A 68 5.85 4.64 2.60
C TYR A 68 7.04 4.85 1.66
N PHE A 69 8.27 4.81 2.19
CA PHE A 69 9.47 4.92 1.38
C PHE A 69 9.59 3.75 0.39
N LEU A 70 9.36 2.51 0.86
CA LEU A 70 9.37 1.32 0.01
C LEU A 70 8.30 1.39 -1.08
N SER A 71 7.09 1.84 -0.75
CA SER A 71 6.01 2.07 -1.72
C SER A 71 6.44 3.05 -2.82
N SER A 72 7.08 4.15 -2.43
CA SER A 72 7.56 5.16 -3.37
C SER A 72 8.58 4.59 -4.36
N ILE A 73 9.48 3.73 -3.87
CA ILE A 73 10.42 2.99 -4.71
C ILE A 73 9.68 2.05 -5.67
N CYS A 74 8.71 1.27 -5.17
CA CYS A 74 7.90 0.38 -5.99
C CYS A 74 7.18 1.13 -7.11
N PHE A 75 6.58 2.28 -6.83
CA PHE A 75 5.90 3.09 -7.83
C PHE A 75 6.87 3.65 -8.88
N LEU A 76 8.03 4.13 -8.47
CA LEU A 76 9.05 4.62 -9.41
C LEU A 76 9.49 3.51 -10.37
N PHE A 77 9.78 2.32 -9.86
CA PHE A 77 10.15 1.18 -10.70
C PHE A 77 8.99 0.67 -11.56
N SER A 78 7.76 0.65 -11.02
CA SER A 78 6.57 0.27 -11.78
C SER A 78 6.35 1.19 -12.98
N ILE A 79 6.43 2.51 -12.79
CA ILE A 79 6.29 3.47 -13.88
C ILE A 79 7.34 3.20 -14.96
N LYS A 80 8.60 3.01 -14.57
CA LYS A 80 9.70 2.78 -15.51
C LYS A 80 9.58 1.44 -16.25
N MET A 81 9.32 0.35 -15.53
CA MET A 81 9.42 -1.01 -16.06
C MET A 81 8.12 -1.52 -16.63
N GLU A 82 6.99 -1.20 -16.00
CA GLU A 82 5.68 -1.79 -16.32
C GLU A 82 4.82 -0.85 -17.17
N ILE A 83 4.90 0.46 -16.95
CA ILE A 83 4.08 1.45 -17.66
C ILE A 83 4.81 1.98 -18.89
N LEU A 84 6.03 2.49 -18.73
CA LEU A 84 6.82 3.06 -19.83
C LEU A 84 7.62 2.00 -20.61
N GLY A 85 8.03 0.91 -19.95
CA GLY A 85 8.84 -0.16 -20.53
C GLY A 85 8.07 -1.19 -21.36
N ASN A 86 6.74 -1.13 -21.40
CA ASN A 86 5.88 -2.01 -22.19
C ASN A 86 5.63 -1.51 -23.64
N HIS A 87 6.56 -0.72 -24.19
CA HIS A 87 6.57 -0.29 -25.59
C HIS A 87 7.58 -1.10 -26.41
#